data_AF-J3GE57-F1
#
_entry.id   AF-J3GE57-F1
#
_cell.length_a   1.000
_cell.length_b   1.000
_cell.length_c   1.000
_cell.angle_alpha   90.00
_cell.angle_beta   90.00
_cell.angle_gamma   90.00
#
_symmetry.space_group_name_H-M   'P 1'
#
loop_
_entity.id
_entity.type
_entity.pdbx_description
1 polymer ?
#
loop_
_entity_poly.entity_id
_entity_poly.type
_entity_poly.pdbx_seq_one_letter_code
_entity_poly.pdbx_strand_id
1 'polypeptide(L)'
;MDILEENNKTLDGNEKLVPIKPKEIGQVDSVKSKNNPINNESSQSSTHIKPYDFKPGTNDNAHEQIEKIYSKSLSSVVYRTDRAIRIDIDDEHKDALEIGNRHYRLSINLARIYSLLPEDLSSTESINRLVARAITANAAGLPDDAKQILAQAEDRLVKLKTIQGRLQYTLSALTLVLFVFLISLCNGLTTAPILFNIVLLGSLGGVLSIALGFSSLEIDLDASGKVNCLIGCSRILIAIAASIFSYFAIQTDVAFSFVAKAPNNSGFYMIAMVAGFAEMLVPNIMSNLMKEGGDKKQNSPDPA
;
A
#
# COMPACT_ATOMS: atom_id res chain seq x y z
N MET A 1 18.47 -4.13 20.95
CA MET A 1 18.82 -5.49 21.40
C MET A 1 17.88 -5.80 22.54
N ASP A 2 17.25 -6.98 22.47
CA ASP A 2 16.30 -7.55 23.43
C ASP A 2 14.83 -7.09 23.33
N ILE A 3 14.16 -7.36 22.19
CA ILE A 3 12.71 -7.66 22.13
C ILE A 3 12.42 -8.52 20.88
N LEU A 4 12.69 -9.83 20.91
CA LEU A 4 12.13 -10.79 19.93
C LEU A 4 12.16 -12.21 20.53
N GLU A 5 11.36 -12.47 21.56
CA GLU A 5 11.11 -13.84 22.02
C GLU A 5 9.76 -13.92 22.75
N GLU A 6 8.67 -14.03 22.00
CA GLU A 6 7.44 -14.70 22.44
C GLU A 6 6.43 -14.71 21.29
N ASN A 7 6.30 -15.85 20.61
CA ASN A 7 5.05 -16.33 20.00
C ASN A 7 5.32 -17.63 19.24
N ASN A 8 5.54 -18.72 19.99
CA ASN A 8 5.37 -20.08 19.49
C ASN A 8 4.22 -20.72 20.27
N LYS A 9 3.00 -20.38 19.87
CA LYS A 9 1.78 -21.03 20.36
C LYS A 9 1.45 -22.16 19.39
N THR A 10 1.66 -23.38 19.87
CA THR A 10 1.30 -24.66 19.28
C THR A 10 -0.18 -24.69 18.91
N LEU A 11 -0.46 -24.78 17.61
CA LEU A 11 -1.78 -25.15 17.07
C LEU A 11 -1.81 -26.66 16.88
N ASP A 12 -2.26 -27.38 17.89
CA ASP A 12 -2.58 -28.80 17.79
C ASP A 12 -4.06 -28.93 17.40
N GLY A 13 -4.31 -28.74 16.10
CA GLY A 13 -5.63 -28.79 15.48
C GLY A 13 -5.79 -30.07 14.67
N ASN A 14 -6.17 -31.16 15.34
CA ASN A 14 -6.43 -32.45 14.75
C ASN A 14 -7.82 -32.45 14.05
N GLU A 15 -7.94 -31.74 12.92
CA GLU A 15 -9.14 -31.78 12.08
C GLU A 15 -9.15 -33.07 11.24
N LYS A 16 -10.06 -33.98 11.61
CA LYS A 16 -10.42 -35.15 10.79
C LYS A 16 -10.98 -34.67 9.45
N LEU A 17 -10.18 -34.83 8.39
CA LEU A 17 -10.61 -34.69 7.00
C LEU A 17 -11.77 -35.64 6.71
N VAL A 18 -12.95 -35.07 6.46
CA VAL A 18 -14.12 -35.80 5.94
C VAL A 18 -13.87 -36.07 4.44
N PRO A 19 -13.98 -37.32 3.97
CA PRO A 19 -13.80 -37.64 2.56
C PRO A 19 -14.94 -37.05 1.73
N ILE A 20 -14.61 -36.07 0.89
CA ILE A 20 -15.53 -35.48 -0.10
C ILE A 20 -15.75 -36.53 -1.20
N LYS A 21 -16.98 -37.04 -1.31
CA LYS A 21 -17.37 -37.92 -2.42
C LYS A 21 -17.25 -37.16 -3.75
N PRO A 22 -16.64 -37.76 -4.79
CA PRO A 22 -16.57 -37.15 -6.11
C PRO A 22 -17.98 -36.97 -6.67
N LYS A 23 -18.31 -35.73 -7.02
CA LYS A 23 -19.57 -35.35 -7.68
C LYS A 23 -19.47 -35.78 -9.14
N GLU A 24 -20.40 -36.62 -9.59
CA GLU A 24 -20.50 -37.05 -10.99
C GLU A 24 -20.59 -35.83 -11.91
N ILE A 25 -19.57 -35.68 -12.76
CA ILE A 25 -19.52 -34.66 -13.80
C ILE A 25 -20.39 -35.18 -14.95
N GLY A 26 -21.52 -34.49 -15.18
CA GLY A 26 -22.43 -34.77 -16.28
C GLY A 26 -21.74 -34.67 -17.64
N GLN A 27 -22.10 -35.60 -18.53
CA GLN A 27 -21.73 -35.61 -19.94
C GLN A 27 -21.98 -34.25 -20.58
N VAL A 28 -20.91 -33.62 -21.07
CA VAL A 28 -20.97 -32.42 -21.90
C VAL A 28 -21.19 -32.88 -23.34
N ASP A 29 -22.30 -32.42 -23.91
CA ASP A 29 -22.71 -32.70 -25.28
C ASP A 29 -21.64 -32.27 -26.30
N SER A 30 -21.37 -33.19 -27.23
CA SER A 30 -20.42 -33.06 -28.32
C SER A 30 -20.82 -31.94 -29.29
N VAL A 31 -20.14 -30.80 -29.22
CA VAL A 31 -20.23 -29.74 -30.23
C VAL A 31 -19.49 -30.17 -31.49
N LYS A 32 -20.23 -30.31 -32.61
CA LYS A 32 -19.70 -30.54 -33.96
C LYS A 32 -18.78 -29.40 -34.38
N SER A 33 -17.47 -29.64 -34.31
CA SER A 33 -16.44 -28.75 -34.85
C SER A 33 -16.40 -28.83 -36.38
N LYS A 34 -16.50 -27.67 -37.04
CA LYS A 34 -16.31 -27.52 -38.49
C LYS A 34 -14.81 -27.59 -38.80
N ASN A 35 -14.43 -28.54 -39.64
CA ASN A 35 -13.08 -28.69 -40.19
C ASN A 35 -12.70 -27.45 -41.02
N ASN A 36 -11.87 -26.57 -40.46
CA ASN A 36 -11.09 -25.61 -41.25
C ASN A 36 -9.79 -26.30 -41.71
N PRO A 37 -9.35 -26.09 -42.96
CA PRO A 37 -8.10 -26.64 -43.46
C PRO A 37 -6.92 -26.04 -42.67
N ILE A 38 -6.18 -26.94 -42.03
CA ILE A 38 -4.93 -26.64 -41.31
C ILE A 38 -3.90 -26.25 -42.37
N ASN A 39 -3.62 -24.96 -42.48
CA ASN A 39 -2.45 -24.48 -43.20
C ASN A 39 -1.21 -24.98 -42.43
N ASN A 40 -0.45 -25.88 -43.06
CA ASN A 40 0.86 -26.33 -42.60
C ASN A 40 1.85 -25.16 -42.70
N GLU A 41 1.81 -24.24 -41.73
CA GLU A 41 2.93 -23.35 -41.47
C GLU A 41 4.09 -24.23 -40.98
N SER A 42 5.12 -24.34 -41.83
CA SER A 42 6.36 -25.03 -41.54
C SER A 42 6.89 -24.61 -40.17
N SER A 43 6.86 -25.53 -39.21
CA SER A 43 7.34 -25.35 -37.85
C SER A 43 8.83 -25.00 -37.89
N GLN A 44 9.13 -23.71 -37.95
CA GLN A 44 10.48 -23.23 -37.69
C GLN A 44 10.78 -23.62 -36.25
N SER A 45 11.61 -24.64 -36.10
CA SER A 45 12.18 -25.06 -34.83
C SER A 45 12.89 -23.85 -34.22
N SER A 46 12.18 -23.07 -33.41
CA SER A 46 12.76 -22.00 -32.61
C SER A 46 13.81 -22.64 -31.72
N THR A 47 15.07 -22.40 -32.02
CA THR A 47 16.20 -22.85 -31.19
C THR A 47 15.99 -22.28 -29.79
N HIS A 48 15.68 -23.16 -28.84
CA HIS A 48 15.50 -22.81 -27.44
C HIS A 48 16.78 -22.15 -26.93
N ILE A 49 16.69 -20.91 -26.45
CA ILE A 49 17.83 -20.16 -25.95
C ILE A 49 18.18 -20.73 -24.57
N LYS A 50 19.45 -21.08 -24.38
CA LYS A 50 19.91 -21.62 -23.11
C LYS A 50 20.03 -20.50 -22.06
N PRO A 51 19.83 -20.79 -20.75
CA PRO A 51 19.96 -19.80 -19.67
C PRO A 51 21.24 -18.96 -19.71
N TYR A 52 22.36 -19.57 -20.08
CA TYR A 52 23.65 -18.89 -20.15
C TYR A 52 23.80 -17.97 -21.39
N ASP A 53 22.89 -18.01 -22.36
CA ASP A 53 22.94 -17.21 -23.59
C ASP A 53 22.07 -15.95 -23.53
N PHE A 54 21.19 -15.81 -22.53
CA PHE A 54 20.35 -14.62 -22.40
C PHE A 54 21.17 -13.34 -22.21
N LYS A 55 20.69 -12.25 -22.85
CA LYS A 55 21.26 -10.90 -22.80
C LYS A 55 20.16 -9.87 -22.54
N PRO A 56 20.44 -8.77 -21.83
CA PRO A 56 19.50 -7.65 -21.74
C PRO A 56 19.17 -7.09 -23.13
N GLY A 57 17.90 -6.73 -23.35
CA GLY A 57 17.36 -6.21 -24.60
C GLY A 57 16.91 -7.27 -25.59
N THR A 58 17.24 -8.55 -25.39
CA THR A 58 16.78 -9.65 -26.25
C THR A 58 15.46 -10.25 -25.74
N ASN A 59 14.76 -11.01 -26.57
CA ASN A 59 13.57 -11.72 -26.15
C ASN A 59 13.92 -13.03 -25.45
N ASP A 60 13.10 -13.42 -24.47
CA ASP A 60 13.17 -14.72 -23.81
C ASP A 60 12.54 -15.84 -24.66
N ASN A 61 12.51 -17.06 -24.13
CA ASN A 61 11.88 -18.22 -24.79
C ASN A 61 10.34 -18.09 -24.92
N ALA A 62 9.73 -17.14 -24.20
CA ALA A 62 8.31 -16.79 -24.28
C ALA A 62 8.06 -15.50 -25.11
N HIS A 63 9.08 -15.01 -25.82
CA HIS A 63 9.06 -13.78 -26.62
C HIS A 63 8.84 -12.48 -25.83
N GLU A 64 9.11 -12.47 -24.52
CA GLU A 64 9.14 -11.25 -23.71
C GLU A 64 10.53 -10.62 -23.70
N GLN A 65 10.59 -9.29 -23.79
CA GLN A 65 11.87 -8.58 -23.78
C GLN A 65 12.49 -8.64 -22.37
N ILE A 66 13.74 -9.13 -22.31
CA ILE A 66 14.54 -9.17 -21.09
C ILE A 66 15.07 -7.76 -20.83
N GLU A 67 14.57 -7.09 -19.80
CA GLU A 67 15.06 -5.76 -19.44
C GLU A 67 16.36 -5.83 -18.65
N LYS A 68 16.46 -6.79 -17.73
CA LYS A 68 17.57 -6.88 -16.79
C LYS A 68 17.82 -8.29 -16.30
N ILE A 69 19.09 -8.69 -16.23
CA ILE A 69 19.50 -9.97 -15.62
C ILE A 69 20.04 -9.69 -14.22
N TYR A 70 19.51 -10.38 -13.21
CA TYR A 70 19.93 -10.22 -11.81
C TYR A 70 20.93 -11.29 -11.38
N SER A 71 20.77 -12.52 -11.86
CA SER A 71 21.64 -13.64 -11.55
C SER A 71 21.72 -14.57 -12.77
N LYS A 72 22.89 -15.16 -12.97
CA LYS A 72 23.15 -16.06 -14.09
C LYS A 72 24.08 -17.18 -13.61
N SER A 73 23.61 -18.42 -13.71
CA SER A 73 24.38 -19.64 -13.44
C SER A 73 24.34 -20.54 -14.67
N LEU A 74 25.07 -21.66 -14.64
CA LEU A 74 25.01 -22.67 -15.71
C LEU A 74 23.65 -23.37 -15.76
N SER A 75 22.99 -23.53 -14.61
CA SER A 75 21.73 -24.26 -14.48
C SER A 75 20.48 -23.38 -14.59
N SER A 76 20.60 -22.07 -14.38
CA SER A 76 19.45 -21.17 -14.36
C SER A 76 19.84 -19.70 -14.58
N VAL A 77 18.91 -18.90 -15.07
CA VAL A 77 19.03 -17.43 -15.11
C VAL A 77 17.83 -16.81 -14.40
N VAL A 78 18.06 -15.72 -13.67
CA VAL A 78 17.00 -14.92 -13.05
C VAL A 78 17.03 -13.51 -13.65
N TYR A 79 15.92 -13.09 -14.25
CA TYR A 79 15.83 -11.84 -15.00
C TYR A 79 14.47 -11.16 -14.83
N ARG A 80 14.38 -9.90 -15.27
CA ARG A 80 13.19 -9.06 -15.26
C ARG A 80 12.71 -8.84 -16.70
N THR A 81 11.41 -9.02 -16.91
CA THR A 81 10.66 -8.51 -18.08
C THR A 81 9.85 -7.27 -17.66
N ASP A 82 9.12 -6.66 -18.59
CA ASP A 82 8.23 -5.52 -18.28
C ASP A 82 7.25 -5.83 -17.13
N ARG A 83 6.79 -7.08 -17.03
CA ARG A 83 5.71 -7.51 -16.15
C ARG A 83 6.13 -8.34 -14.95
N ALA A 84 7.24 -9.07 -15.02
CA ALA A 84 7.57 -10.06 -14.01
C ALA A 84 9.07 -10.31 -13.82
N ILE A 85 9.41 -10.95 -12.70
CA ILE A 85 10.74 -11.49 -12.44
C ILE A 85 10.68 -13.00 -12.70
N ARG A 86 11.45 -13.46 -13.68
CA ARG A 86 11.39 -14.83 -14.17
C ARG A 86 12.65 -15.60 -13.80
N ILE A 87 12.49 -16.91 -13.71
CA ILE A 87 13.59 -17.87 -13.70
C ILE A 87 13.42 -18.78 -14.93
N ASP A 88 14.50 -18.94 -15.69
CA ASP A 88 14.59 -19.93 -16.77
C ASP A 88 15.65 -20.96 -16.36
N ILE A 89 15.31 -22.24 -16.44
CA ILE A 89 16.09 -23.37 -15.93
C ILE A 89 16.51 -24.20 -17.14
N ASP A 90 17.77 -24.62 -17.19
CA ASP A 90 18.24 -25.46 -18.29
C ASP A 90 17.73 -26.89 -18.09
N ASP A 91 16.76 -27.32 -18.91
CA ASP A 91 16.14 -28.65 -18.84
C ASP A 91 17.15 -29.80 -19.00
N GLU A 92 18.30 -29.56 -19.62
CA GLU A 92 19.37 -30.55 -19.77
C GLU A 92 20.30 -30.64 -18.54
N HIS A 93 20.21 -29.70 -17.60
CA HIS A 93 21.02 -29.72 -16.40
C HIS A 93 20.55 -30.80 -15.42
N LYS A 94 21.49 -31.55 -14.84
CA LYS A 94 21.22 -32.65 -13.90
C LYS A 94 20.29 -32.28 -12.73
N ASP A 95 20.35 -31.03 -12.28
CA ASP A 95 19.61 -30.53 -11.12
C ASP A 95 18.29 -29.80 -11.51
N ALA A 96 17.91 -29.77 -12.79
CA ALA A 96 16.78 -28.98 -13.29
C ALA A 96 15.46 -29.31 -12.58
N LEU A 97 15.16 -30.60 -12.41
CA LEU A 97 13.95 -31.08 -11.72
C LEU A 97 13.95 -30.67 -10.24
N GLU A 98 15.12 -30.66 -9.59
CA GLU A 98 15.22 -30.24 -8.20
C GLU A 98 15.02 -28.73 -8.06
N ILE A 99 15.65 -27.92 -8.92
CA ILE A 99 15.46 -26.46 -8.96
C ILE A 99 13.98 -26.13 -9.22
N GLY A 100 13.34 -26.81 -10.16
CA GLY A 100 11.91 -26.65 -10.46
C GLY A 100 11.02 -26.96 -9.26
N ASN A 101 11.26 -28.08 -8.57
CA ASN A 101 10.52 -28.45 -7.36
C ASN A 101 10.71 -27.44 -6.21
N ARG A 102 11.95 -26.96 -6.01
CA ARG A 102 12.23 -25.90 -5.03
C ARG A 102 11.51 -24.61 -5.41
N HIS A 103 11.52 -24.21 -6.68
CA HIS A 103 10.84 -23.00 -7.16
C HIS A 103 9.32 -23.11 -6.98
N TYR A 104 8.73 -24.26 -7.27
CA TYR A 104 7.31 -24.51 -7.04
C TYR A 104 6.90 -24.29 -5.58
N ARG A 105 7.73 -24.69 -4.61
CA ARG A 105 7.47 -24.44 -3.18
C ARG A 105 7.47 -22.94 -2.81
N LEU A 106 8.14 -22.11 -3.59
CA LEU A 106 8.20 -20.66 -3.39
C LEU A 106 7.02 -19.92 -4.06
N SER A 107 6.24 -20.61 -4.90
CA SER A 107 5.17 -20.01 -5.72
C SER A 107 4.12 -19.25 -4.91
N ILE A 108 3.72 -19.75 -3.74
CA ILE A 108 2.72 -19.11 -2.88
C ILE A 108 3.22 -17.74 -2.37
N ASN A 109 4.48 -17.68 -1.91
CA ASN A 109 5.09 -16.42 -1.46
C ASN A 109 5.32 -15.45 -2.61
N LEU A 110 5.75 -15.95 -3.77
CA LEU A 110 5.91 -15.13 -4.97
C LEU A 110 4.58 -14.56 -5.46
N ALA A 111 3.50 -15.36 -5.47
CA ALA A 111 2.17 -14.89 -5.85
C ALA A 111 1.69 -13.74 -4.96
N ARG A 112 1.92 -13.83 -3.64
CA ARG A 112 1.59 -12.76 -2.69
C ARG A 112 2.38 -11.47 -2.94
N ILE A 113 3.66 -11.58 -3.29
CA ILE A 113 4.47 -10.41 -3.65
C ILE A 113 4.00 -9.83 -4.99
N TYR A 114 3.70 -10.67 -5.98
CA TYR A 114 3.21 -10.22 -7.28
C TYR A 114 1.84 -9.54 -7.19
N SER A 115 0.95 -9.94 -6.28
CA SER A 115 -0.31 -9.21 -6.06
C SER A 115 -0.09 -7.82 -5.46
N LEU A 116 1.07 -7.58 -4.83
CA LEU A 116 1.40 -6.30 -4.21
C LEU A 116 2.27 -5.41 -5.12
N LEU A 117 2.97 -5.98 -6.11
CA LEU A 117 3.85 -5.23 -7.00
C LEU A 117 3.04 -4.28 -7.92
N PRO A 118 3.58 -3.10 -8.25
CA PRO A 118 2.97 -2.26 -9.27
C PRO A 118 3.08 -2.88 -10.66
N GLU A 119 2.22 -2.47 -11.58
CA GLU A 119 2.29 -2.88 -12.99
C GLU A 119 3.63 -2.48 -13.63
N ASP A 120 4.17 -1.32 -13.25
CA ASP A 120 5.49 -0.85 -13.69
C ASP A 120 6.58 -1.20 -12.66
N LEU A 121 7.32 -2.27 -12.96
CA LEU A 121 8.42 -2.77 -12.14
C LEU A 121 9.67 -1.88 -12.17
N SER A 122 9.76 -0.89 -13.06
CA SER A 122 10.94 -0.02 -13.15
C SER A 122 11.14 0.81 -11.88
N SER A 123 10.05 1.23 -11.25
CA SER A 123 10.03 2.06 -10.04
C SER A 123 10.42 1.31 -8.76
N THR A 124 10.35 -0.03 -8.75
CA THR A 124 10.58 -0.89 -7.57
C THR A 124 11.87 -1.71 -7.66
N GLU A 125 12.88 -1.21 -8.37
CA GLU A 125 14.12 -1.92 -8.66
C GLU A 125 14.83 -2.50 -7.41
N SER A 126 14.77 -1.81 -6.26
CA SER A 126 15.36 -2.32 -5.01
C SER A 126 14.64 -3.56 -4.48
N ILE A 127 13.32 -3.64 -4.64
CA ILE A 127 12.47 -4.77 -4.25
C ILE A 127 12.66 -5.91 -5.25
N ASN A 128 12.72 -5.59 -6.55
CA ASN A 128 12.96 -6.59 -7.59
C ASN A 128 14.28 -7.35 -7.38
N ARG A 129 15.33 -6.65 -6.94
CA ARG A 129 16.61 -7.28 -6.57
C ARG A 129 16.48 -8.24 -5.39
N LEU A 130 15.63 -7.93 -4.40
CA LEU A 130 15.39 -8.84 -3.27
C LEU A 130 14.63 -10.09 -3.72
N VAL A 131 13.60 -9.92 -4.56
CA VAL A 131 12.86 -11.05 -5.14
C VAL A 131 13.78 -11.93 -5.97
N ALA A 132 14.59 -11.34 -6.85
CA ALA A 132 15.55 -12.09 -7.65
C ALA A 132 16.62 -12.81 -6.81
N ARG A 133 17.08 -12.19 -5.72
CA ARG A 133 18.00 -12.81 -4.76
C ARG A 133 17.35 -13.99 -4.05
N ALA A 134 16.09 -13.87 -3.64
CA ALA A 134 15.37 -14.98 -3.03
C ALA A 134 15.18 -16.15 -4.00
N ILE A 135 14.82 -15.88 -5.25
CA ILE A 135 14.72 -16.91 -6.30
C ILE A 135 16.08 -17.60 -6.50
N THR A 136 17.17 -16.83 -6.54
CA THR A 136 18.53 -17.37 -6.68
C THR A 136 18.93 -18.23 -5.46
N ALA A 137 18.67 -17.77 -4.24
CA ALA A 137 18.96 -18.52 -3.01
C ALA A 137 18.18 -19.83 -2.97
N ASN A 138 16.91 -19.81 -3.38
CA ASN A 138 16.08 -21.00 -3.48
C ASN A 138 16.61 -21.99 -4.53
N ALA A 139 17.01 -21.50 -5.71
CA ALA A 139 17.65 -22.31 -6.74
C ALA A 139 18.97 -22.93 -6.24
N ALA A 140 19.73 -22.21 -5.41
CA ALA A 140 20.96 -22.70 -4.77
C ALA A 140 20.73 -23.71 -3.63
N GLY A 141 19.47 -24.00 -3.25
CA GLY A 141 19.15 -24.97 -2.21
C GLY A 141 19.05 -24.39 -0.80
N LEU A 142 18.84 -23.07 -0.69
CA LEU A 142 18.65 -22.34 0.57
C LEU A 142 17.20 -21.83 0.68
N PRO A 143 16.20 -22.71 0.89
CA PRO A 143 14.79 -22.32 0.86
C PRO A 143 14.38 -21.43 2.05
N ASP A 144 14.99 -21.61 3.22
CA ASP A 144 14.66 -20.83 4.41
C ASP A 144 15.16 -19.39 4.29
N ASP A 145 16.39 -19.20 3.77
CA ASP A 145 16.92 -17.88 3.44
C ASP A 145 16.06 -17.18 2.38
N ALA A 146 15.64 -17.92 1.34
CA ALA A 146 14.76 -17.39 0.31
C ALA A 146 13.44 -16.87 0.89
N LYS A 147 12.80 -17.63 1.80
CA LYS A 147 11.58 -17.20 2.49
C LYS A 147 11.81 -15.94 3.32
N GLN A 148 12.91 -15.86 4.06
CA GLN A 148 13.24 -14.67 4.85
C GLN A 148 13.47 -13.43 3.97
N ILE A 149 14.17 -13.59 2.84
CA ILE A 149 14.40 -12.50 1.88
C ILE A 149 13.07 -12.05 1.23
N LEU A 150 12.17 -12.97 0.89
CA LEU A 150 10.84 -12.62 0.38
C LEU A 150 10.00 -11.89 1.44
N ALA A 151 10.02 -12.32 2.70
CA ALA A 151 9.35 -11.61 3.78
C ALA A 151 9.86 -10.17 3.92
N GLN A 152 11.18 -9.96 3.84
CA GLN A 152 11.76 -8.61 3.83
C GLN A 152 11.34 -7.78 2.60
N ALA A 153 11.19 -8.41 1.43
CA ALA A 153 10.71 -7.75 0.23
C ALA A 153 9.24 -7.32 0.39
N GLU A 154 8.40 -8.20 0.94
CA GLU A 154 7.00 -7.94 1.24
C GLU A 154 6.84 -6.78 2.22
N ASP A 155 7.56 -6.80 3.36
CA ASP A 155 7.52 -5.73 4.35
C ASP A 155 7.87 -4.36 3.76
N ARG A 156 8.88 -4.32 2.88
CA ARG A 156 9.27 -3.08 2.18
C ARG A 156 8.20 -2.61 1.22
N LEU A 157 7.56 -3.53 0.51
CA LEU A 157 6.52 -3.23 -0.46
C LEU A 157 5.25 -2.70 0.24
N VAL A 158 4.85 -3.33 1.35
CA VAL A 158 3.77 -2.85 2.21
C VAL A 158 4.06 -1.43 2.72
N LYS A 159 5.26 -1.20 3.28
CA LYS A 159 5.67 0.14 3.74
C LYS A 159 5.63 1.19 2.62
N LEU A 160 6.11 0.83 1.43
CA LEU A 160 6.11 1.73 0.27
C LEU A 160 4.67 2.09 -0.14
N LYS A 161 3.78 1.10 -0.25
CA LYS A 161 2.36 1.35 -0.54
C LYS A 161 1.67 2.20 0.54
N THR A 162 1.95 1.93 1.82
CA THR A 162 1.43 2.77 2.91
C THR A 162 1.90 4.22 2.78
N ILE A 163 3.20 4.46 2.53
CA ILE A 163 3.74 5.81 2.35
C ILE A 163 3.10 6.49 1.14
N GLN A 164 2.95 5.77 0.02
CA GLN A 164 2.32 6.30 -1.19
C GLN A 164 0.87 6.70 -0.95
N GLY A 165 0.08 5.86 -0.28
CA GLY A 165 -1.31 6.19 0.05
C GLY A 165 -1.42 7.37 1.00
N ARG A 166 -0.54 7.46 2.02
CA ARG A 166 -0.46 8.64 2.90
C ARG A 166 -0.12 9.92 2.13
N LEU A 167 0.81 9.84 1.18
CA LEU A 167 1.19 10.98 0.35
C LEU A 167 0.04 11.44 -0.56
N GLN A 168 -0.66 10.50 -1.21
CA GLN A 168 -1.84 10.81 -2.04
C GLN A 168 -2.95 11.49 -1.21
N TYR A 169 -3.22 10.94 -0.04
CA TYR A 169 -4.16 11.51 0.93
C TYR A 169 -3.77 12.95 1.29
N THR A 170 -2.54 13.19 1.73
CA THR A 170 -2.08 14.53 2.14
C THR A 170 -2.04 15.51 0.97
N LEU A 171 -1.61 15.07 -0.21
CA LEU A 171 -1.57 15.90 -1.41
C LEU A 171 -2.97 16.34 -1.84
N SER A 172 -3.97 15.47 -1.73
CA SER A 172 -5.36 15.83 -2.03
C SER A 172 -5.89 16.94 -1.12
N ALA A 173 -5.64 16.83 0.19
CA ALA A 173 -6.01 17.84 1.18
C ALA A 173 -5.31 19.18 0.89
N LEU A 174 -4.00 19.15 0.62
CA LEU A 174 -3.23 20.34 0.24
C LEU A 174 -3.75 20.99 -1.05
N THR A 175 -4.14 20.19 -2.03
CA THR A 175 -4.71 20.68 -3.29
C THR A 175 -6.03 21.43 -3.06
N LEU A 176 -6.91 20.90 -2.19
CA LEU A 176 -8.17 21.56 -1.85
C LEU A 176 -7.93 22.88 -1.08
N VAL A 177 -6.97 22.90 -0.15
CA VAL A 177 -6.60 24.15 0.56
C VAL A 177 -5.98 25.17 -0.39
N LEU A 178 -5.14 24.74 -1.33
CA LEU A 178 -4.59 25.61 -2.37
C LEU A 178 -5.72 26.22 -3.22
N PHE A 179 -6.74 25.43 -3.57
CA PHE A 179 -7.90 25.93 -4.30
C PHE A 179 -8.69 26.98 -3.49
N VAL A 180 -8.96 26.74 -2.21
CA VAL A 180 -9.59 27.72 -1.30
C VAL A 180 -8.75 28.99 -1.19
N PHE A 181 -7.43 28.86 -1.08
CA PHE A 181 -6.49 29.98 -1.04
C PHE A 181 -6.53 30.82 -2.32
N LEU A 182 -6.55 30.20 -3.50
CA LEU A 182 -6.66 30.90 -4.78
C LEU A 182 -7.99 31.67 -4.90
N ILE A 183 -9.11 31.07 -4.47
CA ILE A 183 -10.41 31.77 -4.42
C ILE A 183 -10.32 32.98 -3.48
N SER A 184 -9.72 32.82 -2.30
CA SER A 184 -9.54 33.93 -1.36
C SER A 184 -8.66 35.04 -1.93
N LEU A 185 -7.62 34.69 -2.70
CA LEU A 185 -6.73 35.64 -3.34
C LEU A 185 -7.46 36.46 -4.42
N CYS A 186 -8.31 35.81 -5.23
CA CYS A 186 -9.11 36.50 -6.26
C CYS A 186 -10.13 37.49 -5.68
N ASN A 187 -10.63 37.26 -4.47
CA ASN A 187 -11.56 38.16 -3.77
C ASN A 187 -10.84 39.29 -2.98
N GLY A 188 -9.50 39.24 -2.92
CA GLY A 188 -8.66 40.14 -2.14
C GLY A 188 -8.67 39.78 -0.65
N LEU A 189 -7.50 39.46 -0.10
CA LEU A 189 -7.35 39.01 1.30
C LEU A 189 -7.92 39.99 2.34
N THR A 190 -7.83 41.30 2.08
CA THR A 190 -8.30 42.36 2.99
C THR A 190 -9.76 42.75 2.76
N THR A 191 -10.26 42.59 1.54
CA THR A 191 -11.61 42.99 1.13
C THR A 191 -12.61 41.84 1.13
N ALA A 192 -12.13 40.60 1.17
CA ALA A 192 -12.97 39.42 1.18
C ALA A 192 -13.90 39.42 2.41
N PRO A 193 -15.15 38.93 2.25
CA PRO A 193 -16.03 38.70 3.38
C PRO A 193 -15.34 37.86 4.46
N ILE A 194 -15.55 38.21 5.73
CA ILE A 194 -14.93 37.54 6.89
C ILE A 194 -15.06 36.02 6.84
N LEU A 195 -16.17 35.52 6.30
CA LEU A 195 -16.47 34.10 6.16
C LEU A 195 -15.45 33.38 5.26
N PHE A 196 -14.96 34.01 4.19
CA PHE A 196 -13.90 33.43 3.35
C PHE A 196 -12.57 33.30 4.11
N ASN A 197 -12.21 34.30 4.91
CA ASN A 197 -11.01 34.23 5.74
C ASN A 197 -11.13 33.14 6.81
N ILE A 198 -12.33 32.93 7.38
CA ILE A 198 -12.61 31.83 8.32
C ILE A 198 -12.48 30.47 7.64
N VAL A 199 -13.03 30.32 6.42
CA VAL A 199 -12.89 29.09 5.62
C VAL A 199 -11.42 28.79 5.32
N LEU A 200 -10.66 29.80 4.88
CA LEU A 200 -9.24 29.65 4.60
C LEU A 200 -8.46 29.23 5.85
N LEU A 201 -8.61 29.95 6.96
CA LEU A 201 -7.89 29.65 8.20
C LEU A 201 -8.31 28.32 8.82
N GLY A 202 -9.58 27.96 8.72
CA GLY A 202 -10.08 26.64 9.10
C GLY A 202 -9.47 25.51 8.29
N SER A 203 -9.39 25.70 6.97
CA SER A 203 -8.75 24.74 6.07
C SER A 203 -7.25 24.57 6.35
N LEU A 204 -6.54 25.66 6.68
CA LEU A 204 -5.14 25.62 7.13
C LEU A 204 -4.98 24.89 8.46
N GLY A 205 -5.89 25.10 9.42
CA GLY A 205 -5.96 24.32 10.65
C GLY A 205 -6.13 22.82 10.38
N GLY A 206 -7.00 22.46 9.43
CA GLY A 206 -7.18 21.08 8.97
C GLY A 206 -5.92 20.46 8.37
N VAL A 207 -5.16 21.22 7.58
CA VAL A 207 -3.86 20.76 7.03
C VAL A 207 -2.84 20.53 8.14
N LEU A 208 -2.75 21.42 9.13
CA LEU A 208 -1.87 21.24 10.29
C LEU A 208 -2.24 19.97 11.08
N SER A 209 -3.54 19.71 11.23
CA SER A 209 -4.07 18.49 11.86
C SER A 209 -3.61 17.23 11.12
N ILE A 210 -3.75 17.22 9.79
CA ILE A 210 -3.26 16.12 8.94
C ILE A 210 -1.74 15.96 9.05
N ALA A 211 -0.98 17.05 9.09
CA ALA A 211 0.48 16.99 9.18
C ALA A 211 0.94 16.33 10.49
N LEU A 212 0.28 16.61 11.62
CA LEU A 212 0.57 15.93 12.90
C LEU A 212 0.12 14.48 12.91
N GLY A 213 -1.00 14.16 12.26
CA GLY A 213 -1.53 12.80 12.15
C GLY A 213 -0.94 11.94 11.04
N PHE A 214 0.06 12.45 10.30
CA PHE A 214 0.57 11.77 9.11
C PHE A 214 1.13 10.36 9.39
N SER A 215 1.79 10.18 10.54
CA SER A 215 2.38 8.89 10.92
C SER A 215 1.37 7.87 11.45
N SER A 216 0.24 8.33 12.01
CA SER A 216 -0.81 7.50 12.59
C SER A 216 -1.96 7.20 11.61
N LEU A 217 -1.91 7.75 10.39
CA LEU A 217 -2.95 7.52 9.39
C LEU A 217 -2.94 6.05 8.94
N GLU A 218 -4.01 5.34 9.24
CA GLU A 218 -4.29 4.01 8.72
C GLU A 218 -4.74 4.15 7.26
N ILE A 219 -3.99 3.49 6.36
CA ILE A 219 -4.29 3.47 4.93
C ILE A 219 -4.63 2.04 4.56
N ASP A 220 -5.78 1.88 3.92
CA ASP A 220 -6.14 0.65 3.24
C ASP A 220 -5.25 0.50 1.99
N LEU A 221 -4.48 -0.59 1.94
CA LEU A 221 -3.53 -0.87 0.85
C LEU A 221 -4.24 -1.22 -0.47
N ASP A 222 -5.51 -1.62 -0.39
CA ASP A 222 -6.33 -1.99 -1.54
C ASP A 222 -7.17 -0.80 -2.04
N ALA A 223 -7.18 0.32 -1.31
CA ALA A 223 -7.92 1.51 -1.72
C ALA A 223 -7.27 2.18 -2.93
N SER A 224 -8.09 2.45 -3.95
CA SER A 224 -7.66 3.22 -5.11
C SER A 224 -7.25 4.65 -4.71
N GLY A 225 -6.34 5.27 -5.48
CA GLY A 225 -5.91 6.64 -5.21
C GLY A 225 -7.06 7.66 -5.21
N LYS A 226 -8.16 7.40 -5.92
CA LYS A 226 -9.37 8.23 -5.89
C LYS A 226 -10.07 8.19 -4.53
N VAL A 227 -10.13 7.02 -3.91
CA VAL A 227 -10.70 6.85 -2.57
C VAL A 227 -9.84 7.59 -1.55
N ASN A 228 -8.52 7.40 -1.58
CA ASN A 228 -7.58 8.13 -0.71
C ASN A 228 -7.71 9.66 -0.86
N CYS A 229 -7.88 10.14 -2.09
CA CYS A 229 -8.11 11.55 -2.39
C CYS A 229 -9.43 12.07 -1.81
N LEU A 230 -10.52 11.30 -1.95
CA LEU A 230 -11.83 11.68 -1.42
C LEU A 230 -11.79 11.77 0.12
N ILE A 231 -11.12 10.83 0.78
CA ILE A 231 -10.97 10.84 2.24
C ILE A 231 -10.18 12.09 2.68
N GLY A 232 -9.06 12.42 2.01
CA GLY A 232 -8.28 13.63 2.32
C GLY A 232 -9.06 14.92 2.13
N CYS A 233 -9.79 15.05 1.02
CA CYS A 233 -10.68 16.19 0.78
C CYS A 233 -11.79 16.30 1.82
N SER A 234 -12.42 15.17 2.18
CA SER A 234 -13.52 15.15 3.16
C SER A 234 -13.09 15.70 4.52
N ARG A 235 -11.86 15.41 4.96
CA ARG A 235 -11.30 15.95 6.21
C ARG A 235 -11.18 17.46 6.21
N ILE A 236 -10.71 18.05 5.12
CA ILE A 236 -10.62 19.52 4.99
C ILE A 236 -12.02 20.14 4.97
N LEU A 237 -13.01 19.50 4.34
CA LEU A 237 -14.39 19.98 4.37
C LEU A 237 -14.97 19.97 5.80
N ILE A 238 -14.67 18.93 6.58
CA ILE A 238 -15.06 18.84 7.99
C ILE A 238 -14.39 19.95 8.81
N ALA A 239 -13.09 20.19 8.60
CA ALA A 239 -12.36 21.28 9.26
C ALA A 239 -12.98 22.65 8.94
N ILE A 240 -13.32 22.90 7.67
CA ILE A 240 -14.00 24.13 7.24
C ILE A 240 -15.37 24.28 7.94
N ALA A 241 -16.16 23.20 7.97
CA ALA A 241 -17.47 23.22 8.62
C ALA A 241 -17.37 23.52 10.13
N ALA A 242 -16.38 22.94 10.82
CA ALA A 242 -16.11 23.21 12.23
C ALA A 242 -15.74 24.68 12.49
N SER A 243 -14.93 25.28 11.61
CA SER A 243 -14.55 26.70 11.70
C SER A 243 -15.74 27.62 11.44
N ILE A 244 -16.60 27.31 10.47
CA ILE A 244 -17.84 28.06 10.21
C ILE A 244 -18.79 27.97 11.42
N PHE A 245 -18.95 26.78 12.00
CA PHE A 245 -19.78 26.60 13.20
C PHE A 245 -19.25 27.41 14.38
N SER A 246 -17.93 27.41 14.59
CA SER A 246 -17.29 28.19 15.65
C SER A 246 -17.49 29.70 15.44
N TYR A 247 -17.46 30.18 14.20
CA TYR A 247 -17.80 31.57 13.89
C TYR A 247 -19.24 31.92 14.31
N PHE A 248 -20.23 31.10 13.94
CA PHE A 248 -21.63 31.35 14.35
C PHE A 248 -21.82 31.24 15.86
N ALA A 249 -21.14 30.32 16.54
CA ALA A 249 -21.18 30.20 17.99
C ALA A 249 -20.66 31.46 18.70
N ILE A 250 -19.65 32.13 18.13
CA ILE A 250 -19.13 33.40 18.64
C ILE A 250 -20.11 34.54 18.32
N GLN A 251 -20.62 34.60 17.09
CA GLN A 251 -21.53 35.66 16.64
C GLN A 251 -22.87 35.67 17.41
N THR A 252 -23.29 34.52 17.92
CA THR A 252 -24.52 34.35 18.72
C THR A 252 -24.28 34.50 20.23
N ASP A 253 -23.07 34.88 20.65
CA ASP A 253 -22.63 34.98 22.05
C ASP A 253 -22.77 33.67 22.85
N VAL A 254 -22.91 32.52 22.17
CA VAL A 254 -22.99 31.19 22.80
C VAL A 254 -21.62 30.77 23.35
N ALA A 255 -20.54 31.10 22.62
CA ALA A 255 -19.17 30.80 23.01
C ALA A 255 -18.24 31.99 22.79
N PHE A 256 -17.24 32.19 23.66
CA PHE A 256 -16.19 33.22 23.54
C PHE A 256 -16.72 34.65 23.25
N SER A 257 -17.79 35.09 23.93
CA SER A 257 -18.41 36.41 23.74
C SER A 257 -17.46 37.62 23.89
N PHE A 258 -16.33 37.44 24.60
CA PHE A 258 -15.29 38.47 24.67
C PHE A 258 -14.61 38.72 23.31
N VAL A 259 -14.53 37.71 22.44
CA VAL A 259 -13.97 37.83 21.09
C VAL A 259 -14.89 38.64 20.19
N ALA A 260 -16.21 38.45 20.31
CA ALA A 260 -17.21 39.21 19.56
C ALA A 260 -17.17 40.71 19.88
N LYS A 261 -16.77 41.09 21.10
CA LYS A 261 -16.68 42.49 21.54
C LYS A 261 -15.37 43.18 21.16
N ALA A 262 -14.37 42.44 20.68
CA ALA A 262 -13.10 43.02 20.29
C ALA A 262 -13.23 43.78 18.95
N PRO A 263 -12.61 44.96 18.78
CA PRO A 263 -12.71 45.73 17.55
C PRO A 263 -11.99 45.07 16.35
N ASN A 264 -11.08 44.12 16.61
CA ASN A 264 -10.29 43.44 15.59
C ASN A 264 -10.78 42.01 15.38
N ASN A 265 -10.89 41.59 14.11
CA ASN A 265 -11.34 40.24 13.74
C ASN A 265 -10.32 39.13 14.02
N SER A 266 -9.14 39.45 14.56
CA SER A 266 -8.05 38.48 14.80
C SER A 266 -8.46 37.32 15.71
N GLY A 267 -9.37 37.54 16.65
CA GLY A 267 -9.86 36.46 17.52
C GLY A 267 -10.70 35.42 16.77
N PHE A 268 -11.55 35.85 15.83
CA PHE A 268 -12.30 34.93 14.95
C PHE A 268 -11.36 34.07 14.11
N TYR A 269 -10.30 34.68 13.57
CA TYR A 269 -9.29 34.02 12.76
C TYR A 269 -8.52 32.94 13.54
N MET A 270 -8.08 33.27 14.75
CA MET A 270 -7.40 32.33 15.63
C MET A 270 -8.32 31.15 16.00
N ILE A 271 -9.55 31.42 16.42
CA ILE A 271 -10.50 30.36 16.81
C ILE A 271 -10.87 29.50 15.60
N ALA A 272 -11.09 30.09 14.42
CA ALA A 272 -11.37 29.34 13.20
C ALA A 272 -10.25 28.34 12.87
N MET A 273 -8.98 28.78 12.95
CA MET A 273 -7.83 27.90 12.73
C MET A 273 -7.77 26.77 13.76
N VAL A 274 -7.95 27.08 15.06
CA VAL A 274 -7.94 26.09 16.14
C VAL A 274 -9.10 25.09 15.99
N ALA A 275 -10.29 25.56 15.61
CA ALA A 275 -11.45 24.71 15.38
C ALA A 275 -11.22 23.73 14.22
N GLY A 276 -10.63 24.19 13.11
CA GLY A 276 -10.28 23.32 11.99
C GLY A 276 -9.18 22.31 12.34
N PHE A 277 -8.26 22.69 13.24
CA PHE A 277 -7.22 21.82 13.75
C PHE A 277 -7.72 20.75 14.73
N ALA A 278 -8.80 21.02 15.47
CA ALA A 278 -9.26 20.17 16.57
C ALA A 278 -9.78 18.78 16.14
N GLU A 279 -10.06 18.57 14.85
CA GLU A 279 -10.64 17.33 14.32
C GLU A 279 -9.82 16.07 14.65
N MET A 280 -8.49 16.09 14.53
CA MET A 280 -7.66 14.96 14.98
C MET A 280 -7.19 15.08 16.43
N LEU A 281 -7.27 16.27 17.02
CA LEU A 281 -6.82 16.48 18.40
C LEU A 281 -7.74 15.78 19.40
N VAL A 282 -9.05 15.82 19.19
CA VAL A 282 -10.03 15.20 20.11
C VAL A 282 -9.86 13.67 20.19
N PRO A 283 -9.83 12.91 19.08
CA PRO A 283 -9.61 11.47 19.13
C PRO A 283 -8.25 11.10 19.74
N ASN A 284 -7.18 11.81 19.38
CA ASN A 284 -5.82 11.53 19.88
C ASN A 284 -5.70 11.77 21.39
N ILE A 285 -6.31 12.82 21.93
CA ILE A 285 -6.34 13.05 23.38
C ILE A 285 -7.18 11.97 24.06
N MET A 286 -8.34 11.62 23.49
CA MET A 286 -9.21 10.60 24.07
C MET A 286 -8.54 9.22 24.11
N SER A 287 -7.84 8.82 23.04
CA SER A 287 -7.10 7.55 23.01
C SER A 287 -5.96 7.51 24.03
N ASN A 288 -5.24 8.62 24.21
CA ASN A 288 -4.15 8.70 25.19
C ASN A 288 -4.67 8.66 26.63
N LEU A 289 -5.76 9.36 26.94
CA LEU A 289 -6.41 9.33 28.25
C LEU A 289 -6.95 7.93 28.58
N MET A 290 -7.53 7.24 27.59
CA MET A 290 -7.99 5.86 27.78
C MET A 290 -6.84 4.89 28.01
N LYS A 291 -5.69 5.08 27.35
CA LYS A 291 -4.49 4.26 27.55
C LYS A 291 -3.88 4.45 28.95
N GLU A 292 -3.72 5.70 29.39
CA GLU A 292 -3.19 6.01 30.74
C GLU A 292 -4.10 5.50 31.87
N GLY A 293 -5.42 5.48 31.66
CA GLY A 293 -6.38 4.92 32.61
C GLY A 293 -6.31 3.38 32.74
N GLY A 294 -5.90 2.68 31.67
CA GLY A 294 -5.75 1.22 31.65
C GLY A 294 -4.51 0.75 32.42
N ASP A 295 -3.37 1.40 32.19
CA ASP A 295 -2.07 0.99 32.78
C ASP A 295 -2.05 1.13 34.31
N LYS A 296 -2.85 2.04 34.88
CA LYS A 296 -2.98 2.19 36.34
C LYS A 296 -3.74 1.05 37.02
N LYS A 297 -4.60 0.31 36.30
CA LYS A 297 -5.38 -0.81 36.88
C LYS A 297 -4.61 -2.14 36.93
N GLN A 298 -3.57 -2.31 36.13
CA GLN A 298 -2.75 -3.54 36.17
C GLN A 298 -1.64 -3.52 37.22
N ASN A 299 -1.30 -2.35 37.77
CA ASN A 299 -0.25 -2.19 38.78
C ASN A 299 -0.78 -2.00 40.21
N SER A 300 -2.08 -2.15 40.44
CA SER A 300 -2.58 -2.22 41.82
C SER A 300 -2.19 -3.57 42.43
N PRO A 301 -1.40 -3.59 43.52
CA PRO A 301 -0.97 -4.83 44.15
C PRO A 301 -2.20 -5.63 44.61
N ASP A 302 -2.17 -6.95 44.35
CA ASP A 302 -3.22 -7.85 44.84
C ASP A 302 -3.38 -7.67 46.36
N PRO A 303 -4.63 -7.55 46.86
CA PRO A 303 -4.88 -7.45 48.28
C PRO A 303 -4.39 -8.74 48.96
N ALA A 304 -3.44 -8.58 49.89
CA ALA A 304 -2.87 -9.64 50.71
C ALA A 304 -3.88 -10.22 51.72
#